data_AF-A0A975QAZ2-F1
#
_entry.id   AF-A0A975QAZ2-F1
#
_cell.length_a   1.000
_cell.length_b   1.000
_cell.length_c   1.000
_cell.angle_alpha   90.00
_cell.angle_beta   90.00
_cell.angle_gamma   90.00
#
_symmetry.space_group_name_H-M   'P 1'
#
loop_
_entity.id
_entity.type
_entity.pdbx_description
1 polymer ?
#
loop_
_entity_poly.entity_id
_entity_poly.type
_entity_poly.pdbx_seq_one_letter_code
_entity_poly.pdbx_strand_id
1 'polypeptide(L)'
;MRKYLLIILCSLFLGACTEEKAYVSDTPDEAVKKLEIDFVKDVKDIQLVEINSEQKISIFRANALNENEREYFVAFIEKKGNKWIAKEAFGVGNPTTTSSFSSGGNLLEAGFINNTNTSFTPQFINGQYIFKLPNNVDSLWVEVLD
;
A
#
# COMPACT_ATOMS: atom_id res chain seq x y z
N MET A 1 -8.54 38.37 57.19
CA MET A 1 -7.89 37.04 57.07
C MET A 1 -7.74 36.70 55.60
N ARG A 2 -6.54 36.21 55.21
CA ARG A 2 -6.13 35.45 54.00
C ARG A 2 -6.69 35.87 52.61
N LYS A 3 -5.89 36.34 51.64
CA LYS A 3 -4.75 35.73 50.90
C LYS A 3 -5.17 34.65 49.86
N TYR A 4 -4.81 34.93 48.59
CA TYR A 4 -4.46 34.00 47.49
C TYR A 4 -5.62 33.17 46.86
N LEU A 5 -5.65 32.73 45.60
CA LEU A 5 -4.80 32.80 44.39
C LEU A 5 -5.27 31.61 43.50
N LEU A 6 -5.08 31.74 42.18
CA LEU A 6 -4.78 30.66 41.21
C LEU A 6 -5.95 29.79 40.67
N ILE A 7 -6.36 29.94 39.39
CA ILE A 7 -5.87 29.33 38.11
C ILE A 7 -6.38 27.87 37.93
N ILE A 8 -6.66 27.53 36.65
CA ILE A 8 -6.53 26.23 35.95
C ILE A 8 -7.90 25.70 35.50
N LEU A 9 -8.32 25.99 34.26
CA LEU A 9 -7.98 25.23 33.04
C LEU A 9 -8.65 23.84 33.05
N CYS A 10 -9.75 23.73 32.31
CA CYS A 10 -10.11 22.47 31.66
C CYS A 10 -10.72 22.78 30.29
N SER A 11 -9.88 23.37 29.45
CA SER A 11 -9.82 23.05 28.04
C SER A 11 -9.67 21.53 27.87
N LEU A 12 -10.78 20.81 27.89
CA LEU A 12 -10.88 19.46 27.35
C LEU A 12 -11.77 19.54 26.11
N PHE A 13 -11.29 20.27 25.10
CA PHE A 13 -11.48 19.81 23.74
C PHE A 13 -10.71 18.50 23.64
N LEU A 14 -11.37 17.40 24.02
CA LEU A 14 -11.12 16.09 23.46
C LEU A 14 -11.44 16.22 21.96
N GLY A 15 -10.50 16.78 21.22
CA GLY A 15 -10.44 16.55 19.78
C GLY A 15 -10.40 15.04 19.64
N ALA A 16 -11.46 14.49 19.06
CA ALA A 16 -11.53 13.11 18.67
C ALA A 16 -10.26 12.82 17.85
N CYS A 17 -9.29 12.15 18.48
CA CYS A 17 -8.30 11.41 17.75
C CYS A 17 -9.13 10.31 17.09
N THR A 18 -9.58 10.54 15.86
CA THR A 18 -10.04 9.46 15.01
C THR A 18 -8.85 8.54 14.90
N GLU A 19 -8.87 7.45 15.69
CA GLU A 19 -7.91 6.37 15.56
C GLU A 19 -8.04 5.88 14.12
N GLU A 20 -7.12 6.34 13.27
CA GLU A 20 -6.85 5.73 11.97
C GLU A 20 -6.65 4.25 12.28
N LYS A 21 -7.59 3.39 11.84
CA LYS A 21 -7.55 1.96 12.12
C LYS A 21 -6.24 1.41 11.55
N ALA A 22 -5.21 1.33 12.37
CA ALA A 22 -3.94 0.79 11.97
C ALA A 22 -4.12 -0.74 11.88
N TYR A 23 -4.05 -1.27 10.66
CA TYR A 23 -4.05 -2.71 10.41
C TYR A 23 -2.67 -3.29 10.77
N VAL A 24 -2.43 -3.46 12.07
CA VAL A 24 -1.15 -3.91 12.64
C VAL A 24 -1.04 -5.44 12.59
N SER A 25 0.02 -5.98 12.01
CA SER A 25 0.25 -7.43 11.84
C SER A 25 1.65 -7.86 12.24
N ASP A 26 1.86 -9.17 12.43
CA ASP A 26 3.17 -9.73 12.78
C ASP A 26 4.07 -9.92 11.56
N THR A 27 3.46 -10.12 10.39
CA THR A 27 4.17 -10.24 9.11
C THR A 27 3.66 -9.23 8.07
N PRO A 28 4.47 -8.88 7.06
CA PRO A 28 4.01 -8.03 5.96
C PRO A 28 2.84 -8.65 5.19
N ASP A 29 2.86 -9.95 4.92
CA ASP A 29 1.77 -10.64 4.20
C ASP A 29 0.43 -10.56 4.94
N GLU A 30 0.46 -10.69 6.27
CA GLU A 30 -0.73 -10.50 7.10
C GLU A 30 -1.22 -9.05 7.09
N ALA A 31 -0.32 -8.07 6.98
CA ALA A 31 -0.72 -6.66 6.84
C ALA A 31 -1.50 -6.44 5.54
N VAL A 32 -1.08 -7.07 4.43
CA VAL A 32 -1.80 -7.02 3.14
C VAL A 32 -3.15 -7.73 3.25
N LYS A 33 -3.21 -8.91 3.84
CA LYS A 33 -4.48 -9.66 3.99
C LYS A 33 -5.51 -8.91 4.82
N LYS A 34 -5.08 -8.08 5.79
CA LYS A 34 -6.02 -7.23 6.54
C LYS A 34 -6.67 -6.14 5.71
N LEU A 35 -6.16 -5.83 4.51
CA LEU A 35 -6.85 -4.96 3.54
C LEU A 35 -8.17 -5.57 3.05
N GLU A 36 -8.37 -6.89 3.18
CA GLU A 36 -9.64 -7.55 2.82
C GLU A 36 -10.85 -7.05 3.61
N ILE A 37 -10.59 -6.40 4.75
CA ILE A 37 -11.65 -5.98 5.67
C ILE A 37 -12.38 -4.76 5.08
N ASP A 38 -11.68 -3.85 4.41
CA ASP A 38 -12.20 -2.53 4.03
C ASP A 38 -11.96 -2.12 2.57
N PHE A 39 -11.11 -2.84 1.82
CA PHE A 39 -10.61 -2.34 0.52
C PHE A 39 -10.76 -3.32 -0.66
N VAL A 40 -10.50 -4.61 -0.44
CA VAL A 40 -10.52 -5.65 -1.47
C VAL A 40 -11.11 -6.96 -0.94
N LYS A 41 -11.26 -7.98 -1.79
CA LYS A 41 -11.63 -9.36 -1.41
C LYS A 41 -10.70 -10.36 -2.10
N ASP A 42 -10.54 -11.54 -1.52
CA ASP A 42 -9.80 -12.67 -2.12
C ASP A 42 -8.35 -12.33 -2.51
N VAL A 43 -7.57 -11.77 -1.58
CA VAL A 43 -6.16 -11.43 -1.80
C VAL A 43 -5.34 -12.68 -2.12
N LYS A 44 -4.66 -12.65 -3.26
CA LYS A 44 -3.82 -13.73 -3.80
C LYS A 44 -2.55 -13.18 -4.41
N ASP A 45 -1.62 -14.10 -4.70
CA ASP A 45 -0.40 -13.83 -5.46
C ASP A 45 0.43 -12.68 -4.86
N ILE A 46 0.50 -12.62 -3.53
CA ILE A 46 1.27 -11.59 -2.81
C ILE A 46 2.75 -11.75 -3.14
N GLN A 47 3.31 -10.71 -3.73
CA GLN A 47 4.74 -10.55 -3.95
C GLN A 47 5.22 -9.36 -3.11
N LEU A 48 6.23 -9.59 -2.29
CA LEU A 48 6.86 -8.56 -1.47
C LEU A 48 8.17 -8.11 -2.09
N VAL A 49 8.42 -6.81 -2.01
CA VAL A 49 9.57 -6.13 -2.57
C VAL A 49 10.20 -5.33 -1.46
N GLU A 50 11.46 -5.62 -1.16
CA GLU A 50 12.15 -4.91 -0.10
C GLU A 50 12.66 -3.57 -0.61
N ILE A 51 12.22 -2.49 0.03
CA ILE A 51 12.84 -1.16 -0.13
C ILE A 51 14.01 -1.07 0.85
N ASN A 52 13.74 -1.37 2.12
CA ASN A 52 14.73 -1.48 3.19
C ASN A 52 14.20 -2.41 4.30
N SER A 53 14.90 -2.48 5.44
CA SER A 53 14.54 -3.36 6.56
C SER A 53 13.19 -3.03 7.22
N GLU A 54 12.65 -1.84 6.99
CA GLU A 54 11.42 -1.33 7.60
C GLU A 54 10.31 -1.07 6.58
N GLN A 55 10.63 -1.06 5.28
CA GLN A 55 9.69 -0.68 4.24
C GLN A 55 9.66 -1.72 3.11
N LYS A 56 8.45 -2.10 2.72
CA LYS A 56 8.20 -3.06 1.64
C LYS A 56 7.06 -2.58 0.76
N ILE A 57 7.16 -2.89 -0.53
CA ILE A 57 6.02 -2.81 -1.45
C ILE A 57 5.41 -4.21 -1.51
N SER A 58 4.09 -4.28 -1.46
CA SER A 58 3.37 -5.50 -1.83
C SER A 58 2.64 -5.28 -3.13
N ILE A 59 2.78 -6.25 -4.03
CA ILE A 59 1.96 -6.39 -5.23
C ILE A 59 1.11 -7.63 -5.02
N PHE A 60 -0.18 -7.52 -5.27
CA PHE A 60 -1.09 -8.64 -5.09
C PHE A 60 -2.26 -8.53 -6.07
N ARG A 61 -2.95 -9.65 -6.23
CA ARG A 61 -4.19 -9.73 -7.00
C ARG A 61 -5.36 -9.88 -6.07
N ALA A 62 -6.41 -9.11 -6.29
CA ALA A 62 -7.62 -9.18 -5.49
C ALA A 62 -8.83 -8.75 -6.31
N ASN A 63 -10.02 -9.01 -5.80
CA ASN A 63 -11.27 -8.47 -6.30
C ASN A 63 -11.53 -7.12 -5.63
N ALA A 64 -11.87 -6.08 -6.39
CA ALA A 64 -12.44 -4.88 -5.78
C ALA A 64 -13.76 -5.24 -5.09
N LEU A 65 -14.14 -4.52 -4.02
CA LEU A 65 -15.28 -4.91 -3.16
C LEU A 65 -16.60 -5.16 -3.91
N ASN A 66 -16.81 -4.50 -5.05
CA ASN A 66 -18.03 -4.56 -5.85
C ASN A 66 -17.82 -5.21 -7.23
N GLU A 67 -16.67 -5.83 -7.48
CA GLU A 67 -16.31 -6.38 -8.78
C GLU A 67 -15.95 -7.87 -8.69
N ASN A 68 -16.32 -8.61 -9.74
CA ASN A 68 -16.04 -10.04 -9.82
C ASN A 68 -14.74 -10.34 -10.56
N GLU A 69 -14.07 -9.32 -11.08
CA GLU A 69 -12.79 -9.46 -11.77
C GLU A 69 -11.63 -9.22 -10.80
N ARG A 70 -10.57 -10.02 -10.96
CA ARG A 70 -9.32 -9.81 -10.22
C ARG A 70 -8.48 -8.79 -10.96
N GLU A 71 -8.01 -7.82 -10.21
CA GLU A 71 -7.13 -6.76 -10.68
C GLU A 71 -5.81 -6.77 -9.89
N TYR A 72 -4.84 -6.01 -10.38
CA TYR A 72 -3.60 -5.78 -9.65
C TYR A 72 -3.75 -4.61 -8.69
N PHE A 73 -3.19 -4.80 -7.51
CA PHE A 73 -3.12 -3.82 -6.45
C PHE A 73 -1.69 -3.69 -5.96
N VAL A 74 -1.38 -2.51 -5.46
CA VAL A 74 -0.12 -2.22 -4.79
C VAL A 74 -0.40 -1.70 -3.39
N ALA A 75 0.48 -2.02 -2.45
CA ALA A 75 0.43 -1.50 -1.10
C ALA A 75 1.82 -1.12 -0.59
N PHE A 76 1.90 -0.02 0.14
CA PHE A 76 3.07 0.36 0.92
C PHE A 76 2.94 -0.21 2.32
N ILE A 77 3.93 -1.01 2.73
CA ILE A 77 3.97 -1.64 4.04
C ILE A 77 5.16 -1.08 4.82
N GLU A 78 4.88 -0.57 6.01
CA GLU A 78 5.85 -0.02 6.92
C GLU A 78 5.91 -0.84 8.20
N LYS A 79 7.11 -1.01 8.73
CA LYS A 79 7.36 -1.61 10.03
C LYS A 79 7.31 -0.53 11.11
N LYS A 80 6.48 -0.74 12.13
CA LYS A 80 6.46 0.08 13.36
C LYS A 80 6.80 -0.80 14.55
N GLY A 81 8.03 -0.66 15.06
CA GLY A 81 8.58 -1.55 16.08
C GLY A 81 8.70 -2.98 15.56
N ASN A 82 8.00 -3.92 16.20
CA ASN A 82 8.00 -5.33 15.80
C ASN A 82 6.82 -5.72 14.90
N LYS A 83 6.03 -4.74 14.45
CA LYS A 83 4.80 -4.99 13.69
C LYS A 83 4.85 -4.35 12.31
N TRP A 84 4.06 -4.87 11.39
CA TRP A 84 3.91 -4.39 10.03
C TRP A 84 2.53 -3.79 9.82
N ILE A 85 2.46 -2.71 9.04
CA ILE A 85 1.24 -1.96 8.79
C ILE A 85 1.18 -1.64 7.30
N ALA A 86 0.06 -1.96 6.65
CA ALA A 86 -0.24 -1.44 5.32
C ALA A 86 -0.69 0.03 5.47
N LYS A 87 0.14 0.97 5.03
CA LYS A 87 -0.07 2.41 5.20
C LYS A 87 -0.90 3.02 4.07
N GLU A 88 -0.78 2.43 2.89
CA GLU A 88 -1.47 2.85 1.69
C GLU A 88 -1.67 1.62 0.80
N ALA A 89 -2.81 1.55 0.11
CA ALA A 89 -3.05 0.59 -0.93
C ALA A 89 -4.01 1.17 -1.97
N PHE A 90 -3.79 0.85 -3.24
CA PHE A 90 -4.69 1.22 -4.31
C PHE A 90 -4.71 0.19 -5.44
N GLY A 91 -5.80 0.19 -6.21
CA GLY A 91 -5.92 -0.62 -7.42
C GLY A 91 -5.20 0.05 -8.59
N VAL A 92 -4.36 -0.73 -9.26
CA VAL A 92 -3.74 -0.34 -10.54
C VAL A 92 -4.62 -0.81 -11.71
N GLY A 93 -5.54 -1.74 -11.46
CA GLY A 93 -6.45 -2.29 -12.46
C GLY A 93 -5.87 -3.50 -13.17
N ASN A 94 -6.35 -3.77 -14.38
CA ASN A 94 -5.80 -4.80 -15.25
C ASN A 94 -5.02 -4.19 -16.42
N PRO A 95 -3.87 -4.77 -16.82
CA PRO A 95 -3.16 -4.38 -18.03
C PRO A 95 -4.06 -4.58 -19.25
N THR A 96 -4.34 -3.49 -19.98
CA THR A 96 -5.05 -3.54 -21.27
C THR A 96 -4.08 -3.20 -22.39
N THR A 97 -4.31 -3.76 -23.58
CA THR A 97 -3.37 -3.73 -24.71
C THR A 97 -3.04 -2.35 -25.29
N THR A 98 -3.61 -1.26 -24.76
CA THR A 98 -3.71 0.02 -25.50
C THR A 98 -3.16 1.29 -24.83
N SER A 99 -2.66 1.27 -23.59
CA SER A 99 -1.96 2.45 -23.06
C SER A 99 -1.27 2.19 -21.72
N SER A 100 -0.13 2.84 -21.51
CA SER A 100 0.43 3.05 -20.18
C SER A 100 -0.62 3.74 -19.30
N PHE A 101 -1.03 3.07 -18.23
CA PHE A 101 -1.95 3.58 -17.23
C PHE A 101 -1.19 3.68 -15.91
N SER A 102 -1.36 4.78 -15.18
CA SER A 102 -0.88 4.92 -13.82
C SER A 102 -1.99 5.35 -12.88
N SER A 103 -1.85 4.91 -11.63
CA SER A 103 -2.65 5.32 -10.49
C SER A 103 -1.68 5.52 -9.32
N GLY A 104 -2.01 6.42 -8.41
CA GLY A 104 -1.10 6.79 -7.34
C GLY A 104 -1.82 7.37 -6.14
N GLY A 105 -1.12 7.34 -5.02
CA GLY A 105 -1.52 7.96 -3.78
C GLY A 105 -0.40 8.88 -3.26
N ASN A 106 -0.27 8.96 -1.94
CA ASN A 106 0.69 9.86 -1.29
C ASN A 106 2.11 9.27 -1.17
N LEU A 107 2.25 7.94 -1.08
CA LEU A 107 3.53 7.25 -0.87
C LEU A 107 3.98 6.47 -2.10
N LEU A 108 3.05 6.09 -2.97
CA LEU A 108 3.31 5.25 -4.13
C LEU A 108 2.63 5.80 -5.38
N GLU A 109 3.30 5.65 -6.53
CA GLU A 109 2.67 5.67 -7.85
C GLU A 109 2.95 4.33 -8.54
N ALA A 110 1.99 3.78 -9.27
CA ALA A 110 2.17 2.52 -9.99
C ALA A 110 1.40 2.51 -11.30
N GLY A 111 1.89 1.73 -12.26
CA GLY A 111 1.26 1.63 -13.56
C GLY A 111 1.73 0.46 -14.40
N PHE A 112 1.15 0.33 -15.60
CA PHE A 112 1.57 -0.66 -16.59
C PHE A 112 2.47 -0.04 -17.64
N ILE A 113 3.47 -0.81 -18.07
CA ILE A 113 4.34 -0.49 -19.20
C ILE A 113 4.43 -1.70 -20.12
N ASN A 114 4.29 -1.46 -21.42
CA ASN A 114 4.51 -2.50 -22.42
C ASN A 114 6.03 -2.77 -22.49
N ASN A 115 6.46 -3.82 -21.81
CA ASN A 115 7.86 -4.23 -21.78
C ASN A 115 7.95 -5.74 -21.62
N THR A 116 8.34 -6.40 -22.71
CA THR A 116 8.43 -7.87 -22.80
C THR A 116 9.74 -8.43 -22.23
N ASN A 117 10.75 -7.58 -21.97
CA ASN A 117 12.12 -7.95 -21.61
C ASN A 117 12.41 -7.93 -20.09
N THR A 118 11.38 -7.79 -19.26
CA THR A 118 11.52 -7.77 -17.81
C THR A 118 11.59 -9.18 -17.21
N SER A 119 12.14 -9.28 -16.00
CA SER A 119 12.19 -10.52 -15.22
C SER A 119 10.97 -10.65 -14.30
N PHE A 120 10.63 -11.88 -13.91
CA PHE A 120 9.67 -12.13 -12.82
C PHE A 120 10.24 -11.73 -11.45
N THR A 121 11.56 -11.58 -11.35
CA THR A 121 12.21 -10.97 -10.19
C THR A 121 12.11 -9.45 -10.30
N PRO A 122 11.71 -8.74 -9.23
CA PRO A 122 11.66 -7.28 -9.21
C PRO A 122 13.01 -6.66 -9.59
N GLN A 123 12.98 -5.62 -10.42
CA GLN A 123 14.17 -4.86 -10.81
C GLN A 123 13.99 -3.38 -10.48
N PHE A 124 15.00 -2.75 -9.89
CA PHE A 124 14.99 -1.31 -9.68
C PHE A 124 15.70 -0.59 -10.83
N ILE A 125 14.97 0.20 -11.60
CA ILE A 125 15.43 0.88 -12.81
C ILE A 125 14.88 2.30 -12.81
N ASN A 126 15.76 3.32 -12.92
CA ASN A 126 15.38 4.73 -13.04
C ASN A 126 14.38 5.22 -11.96
N GLY A 127 14.54 4.79 -10.70
CA GLY A 127 13.64 5.18 -9.62
C GLY A 127 12.41 4.28 -9.45
N GLN A 128 12.20 3.30 -10.34
CA GLN A 128 11.02 2.47 -10.36
C GLN A 128 11.36 1.01 -10.12
N TYR A 129 10.54 0.33 -9.34
CA TYR A 129 10.53 -1.12 -9.26
C TYR A 129 9.67 -1.68 -10.39
N ILE A 130 10.22 -2.57 -11.20
CA ILE A 130 9.56 -3.14 -12.38
C ILE A 130 9.38 -4.65 -12.21
N PHE A 131 8.20 -5.14 -12.56
CA PHE A 131 7.72 -6.50 -12.33
C PHE A 131 7.08 -7.05 -13.58
N LYS A 132 7.53 -8.23 -14.02
CA LYS A 132 6.82 -8.97 -15.06
C LYS A 132 5.57 -9.63 -14.48
N LEU A 133 4.42 -9.33 -15.08
CA LEU A 133 3.16 -9.93 -14.68
C LEU A 133 3.03 -11.35 -15.28
N PRO A 134 2.54 -12.34 -14.51
CA PRO A 134 2.27 -13.67 -15.03
C PRO A 134 1.30 -13.64 -16.22
N ASN A 135 1.66 -14.29 -17.33
CA ASN A 135 0.84 -14.43 -18.52
C ASN A 135 0.44 -13.11 -19.21
N ASN A 136 1.17 -12.01 -18.97
CA ASN A 136 0.97 -10.75 -19.67
C ASN A 136 2.22 -10.31 -20.44
N VAL A 137 2.02 -9.56 -21.52
CA VAL A 137 3.10 -8.88 -22.25
C VAL A 137 3.55 -7.60 -21.53
N ASP A 138 2.69 -7.05 -20.68
CA ASP A 138 2.95 -5.86 -19.91
C ASP A 138 3.64 -6.16 -18.58
N SER A 139 4.40 -5.19 -18.10
CA SER A 139 5.01 -5.16 -16.79
C SER A 139 4.31 -4.13 -15.91
N LEU A 140 4.25 -4.40 -14.61
CA LEU A 140 3.87 -3.42 -13.61
C LEU A 140 5.14 -2.65 -13.19
N TRP A 141 5.05 -1.33 -13.09
CA TRP A 141 6.06 -0.52 -12.43
C TRP A 141 5.47 0.14 -11.18
N VAL A 142 6.31 0.36 -10.16
CA VAL A 142 5.95 1.02 -8.91
C VAL A 142 7.08 1.97 -8.51
N GLU A 143 6.73 3.22 -8.22
CA GLU A 143 7.61 4.27 -7.75
C GLU A 143 7.24 4.64 -6.31
N VAL A 144 8.25 4.84 -5.46
CA VAL A 144 8.06 5.37 -4.10
C VAL A 144 8.26 6.87 -4.16
N LEU A 145 7.29 7.62 -3.66
CA LEU A 145 7.29 9.07 -3.69
C LEU A 145 8.01 9.63 -2.45
N ASP A 146 8.79 10.71 -2.64
CA ASP A 146 9.54 11.42 -1.60
C ASP A 146 8.69 12.42 -0.80
#